data_AF-A0A9N9XF26-F1
#
_entry.id   AF-A0A9N9XF26-F1
#
_cell.length_a   1.000
_cell.length_b   1.000
_cell.length_c   1.000
_cell.angle_alpha   90.00
_cell.angle_beta   90.00
_cell.angle_gamma   90.00
#
_symmetry.space_group_name_H-M   'P 1'
#
loop_
_entity.id
_entity.type
_entity.pdbx_description
1 polymer ?
#
loop_
_entity_poly.entity_id
_entity_poly.type
_entity_poly.pdbx_seq_one_letter_code
_entity_poly.pdbx_strand_id
1 'polypeptide(L)'
;MSINSYIAKISVEKHDSKDQFLYDLDKTKSLCEIIHDICKICGMPISSVYGLKMIHTNVNDPTVDTYVSDQTYKNIKHNDCLKIVFSIEYILKSIIFPHINGTRDEPQREIAYDHLKKLAHDSVFIDELVAKQKHLEIVKTFTTDKTLKDEELLALLITICHLFLKGYHDNMSSDLLQRTIDIVRNQSNDVDNVQYALAILHKILINRNIEFIAWKEKIIREIPITCLVPYIRRDDGRKLQYGVLLLINTIIRLCKGDQKRHLIKEMNYTKNREDIYKYIIEEGDMDKKMEHELYVIQTYILSLYNEALNSEVSLNDNNVFKREEFELPEDDIKRLTLLLDFDEVRSSRNNSIENLLTYQQAERFSLASVVSDRSVDSRKSSTVCSPKMRHTSFNIDYENLTINYLTLEALRHYKDNHKKNYCQSQIEERVYEPGIFVTSEKVVKMLAKILDIGLDPPDSKKIFYQPIVFNSSAKNSFFLELFSRTMWLLSRTRREMKVSTIEDYPKLMRALKKQVKMVLNKRPLNFKELTTDMTNLNFDAVLKKWQEEKDAELKELLENHPCIKELREIYLKQNEQYLFQNRLKTLKTGENFHRYIDKVLM
;
A
#
# COMPACT_ATOMS: atom_id res chain seq x y z
N MET A 1 12.75 -41.26 28.07
CA MET A 1 14.18 -41.12 27.71
C MET A 1 14.49 -39.65 27.61
N SER A 2 15.14 -39.10 28.63
CA SER A 2 15.44 -37.68 28.74
C SER A 2 16.59 -37.34 27.79
N ILE A 3 16.28 -36.70 26.66
CA ILE A 3 17.27 -36.23 25.69
C ILE A 3 18.16 -35.21 26.41
N ASN A 4 19.45 -35.49 26.55
CA ASN A 4 20.44 -34.55 27.06
C ASN A 4 20.37 -33.26 26.22
N SER A 5 19.78 -32.20 26.76
CA SER A 5 19.60 -30.90 26.09
C SER A 5 20.90 -30.15 25.81
N TYR A 6 22.02 -30.64 26.37
CA TYR A 6 23.36 -30.05 26.26
C TYR A 6 24.20 -30.59 25.09
N ILE A 7 23.82 -31.73 24.49
CA ILE A 7 24.57 -32.33 23.38
C ILE A 7 23.70 -32.33 22.12
N ALA A 8 24.17 -31.67 21.06
CA ALA A 8 23.53 -31.67 19.75
C ALA A 8 24.36 -32.51 18.78
N LYS A 9 23.73 -33.48 18.11
CA LYS A 9 24.40 -34.19 17.00
C LYS A 9 24.23 -33.36 15.75
N ILE A 10 25.34 -33.03 15.13
CA ILE A 10 25.41 -32.17 13.95
C ILE A 10 26.21 -32.86 12.85
N SER A 11 26.02 -32.45 11.60
CA SER A 11 26.91 -32.81 10.51
C SER A 11 27.85 -31.64 10.23
N VAL A 12 29.13 -31.94 9.98
CA VAL A 12 30.15 -30.93 9.67
C VAL A 12 30.78 -31.25 8.32
N GLU A 13 30.70 -30.31 7.39
CA GLU A 13 31.37 -30.34 6.08
C GLU A 13 32.80 -29.80 6.20
N LYS A 14 33.76 -30.51 5.59
CA LYS A 14 35.16 -30.09 5.53
C LYS A 14 35.35 -28.85 4.64
N HIS A 15 36.44 -28.12 4.87
CA HIS A 15 36.76 -26.90 4.12
C HIS A 15 37.04 -27.18 2.63
N ASP A 16 37.84 -28.21 2.35
CA ASP A 16 38.36 -28.52 1.00
C ASP A 16 37.60 -29.66 0.29
N SER A 17 36.73 -30.39 1.00
CA SER A 17 35.91 -31.46 0.42
C SER A 17 34.46 -31.37 0.89
N LYS A 18 33.51 -31.80 0.04
CA LYS A 18 32.08 -31.93 0.41
C LYS A 18 31.82 -33.10 1.37
N ASP A 19 32.87 -33.65 1.98
CA ASP A 19 32.75 -34.78 2.90
C ASP A 19 32.16 -34.27 4.21
N GLN A 20 31.09 -34.94 4.65
CA GLN A 20 30.40 -34.63 5.89
C GLN A 20 30.67 -35.73 6.92
N PHE A 21 30.93 -35.33 8.16
CA PHE A 21 31.03 -36.25 9.29
C PHE A 21 30.11 -35.82 10.42
N LEU A 22 29.67 -36.80 11.22
CA LEU A 22 28.83 -36.55 12.38
C LEU A 22 29.70 -36.16 13.57
N TYR A 23 29.30 -35.10 14.27
CA TYR A 23 29.97 -34.60 15.46
C TYR A 23 28.97 -34.39 16.59
N ASP A 24 29.33 -34.87 17.78
CA ASP A 24 28.54 -34.66 19.01
C ASP A 24 28.98 -33.33 19.63
N LEU A 25 28.23 -32.27 19.33
CA LEU A 25 28.50 -30.90 19.80
C LEU A 25 28.02 -30.73 21.24
N ASP A 26 28.97 -30.56 22.15
CA ASP A 26 28.73 -30.28 23.56
C ASP A 26 28.64 -28.77 23.81
N LYS A 27 27.43 -28.29 24.14
CA LYS A 27 27.10 -26.88 24.40
C LYS A 27 27.77 -26.27 25.63
N THR A 28 28.45 -27.06 26.44
CA THR A 28 29.16 -26.60 27.64
C THR A 28 30.59 -26.13 27.36
N LYS A 29 31.17 -26.52 26.21
CA LYS A 29 32.51 -26.11 25.78
C LYS A 29 32.50 -24.77 25.06
N SER A 30 33.65 -24.09 25.03
CA SER A 30 33.81 -22.85 24.25
C SER A 30 33.85 -23.12 22.74
N LEU A 31 33.45 -22.14 21.94
CA LEU A 31 33.47 -22.26 20.47
C LEU A 31 34.87 -22.58 19.93
N CYS A 32 35.92 -21.96 20.51
CA CYS A 32 37.30 -22.20 20.11
C CYS A 32 37.76 -23.65 20.37
N GLU A 33 37.40 -24.24 21.51
CA GLU A 33 37.73 -25.64 21.83
C GLU A 33 37.05 -26.60 20.85
N ILE A 34 35.81 -26.31 20.47
CA ILE A 34 35.06 -27.13 19.51
C ILE A 34 35.66 -27.03 18.12
N ILE A 35 36.07 -25.84 17.69
CA ILE A 35 36.77 -25.66 16.42
C ILE A 35 38.09 -26.44 16.44
N HIS A 36 38.85 -26.40 17.55
CA HIS A 36 40.08 -27.19 17.67
C HIS A 36 39.83 -28.71 17.62
N ASP A 37 38.79 -29.19 18.29
CA ASP A 37 38.40 -30.61 18.29
C ASP A 37 37.97 -31.05 16.87
N ILE A 38 37.18 -30.21 16.19
CA ILE A 38 36.74 -30.41 14.79
C ILE A 38 37.93 -30.40 13.81
N CYS A 39 38.86 -29.46 13.96
CA CYS A 39 40.07 -29.38 13.11
C CYS A 39 40.97 -30.61 13.30
N LYS A 40 41.13 -31.11 14.54
CA LYS A 40 41.87 -32.35 14.82
C LYS A 40 41.23 -33.56 14.11
N ILE A 41 39.90 -33.69 14.18
CA ILE A 41 39.17 -34.78 13.53
C ILE A 41 39.29 -34.69 12.00
N CYS A 42 39.34 -33.48 11.45
CA CYS A 42 39.51 -33.27 10.01
C CYS A 42 40.94 -33.44 9.50
N GLY A 43 41.94 -33.51 10.40
CA GLY A 43 43.36 -33.53 10.02
C GLY A 43 43.89 -32.17 9.57
N MET A 44 43.22 -31.07 9.92
CA MET A 44 43.66 -29.70 9.61
C MET A 44 44.56 -29.13 10.72
N PRO A 45 45.50 -28.21 10.42
CA PRO A 45 46.33 -27.59 11.44
C PRO A 45 45.46 -26.84 12.46
N ILE A 46 45.73 -27.04 13.74
CA ILE A 46 45.04 -26.31 14.83
C ILE A 46 45.49 -24.86 14.75
N SER A 47 44.60 -23.99 14.29
CA SER A 47 44.88 -22.57 14.13
C SER A 47 43.60 -21.78 14.38
N SER A 48 43.74 -20.59 14.97
CA SER A 48 42.65 -19.63 15.15
C SER A 48 42.11 -19.05 13.83
N VAL A 49 42.67 -19.49 12.70
CA VAL A 49 42.32 -19.06 11.35
C VAL A 49 41.00 -19.68 10.87
N TYR A 50 40.50 -20.73 11.52
CA TYR A 50 39.25 -21.40 11.15
C TYR A 50 38.06 -20.94 11.99
N GLY A 51 36.88 -20.92 11.37
CA GLY A 51 35.58 -20.64 11.96
C GLY A 51 34.52 -21.62 11.45
N LEU A 52 33.29 -21.48 11.93
CA LEU A 52 32.16 -22.32 11.57
C LEU A 52 31.04 -21.49 10.96
N LYS A 53 30.42 -22.03 9.91
CA LYS A 53 29.29 -21.45 9.21
C LYS A 53 28.13 -22.43 9.20
N MET A 54 26.93 -22.00 9.55
CA MET A 54 25.71 -22.79 9.42
C MET A 54 25.32 -22.84 7.93
N ILE A 55 25.12 -24.05 7.40
CA ILE A 55 24.50 -24.25 6.09
C ILE A 55 23.01 -24.49 6.32
N HIS A 56 22.18 -23.57 5.83
CA HIS A 56 20.73 -23.78 5.82
C HIS A 56 20.37 -24.59 4.57
N THR A 57 19.99 -25.86 4.76
CA THR A 57 19.68 -26.80 3.67
C THR A 57 18.29 -26.62 3.05
N ASN A 58 17.51 -25.62 3.46
CA ASN A 58 16.18 -25.38 2.92
C ASN A 58 16.24 -24.67 1.57
N VAL A 59 15.91 -25.42 0.51
CA VAL A 59 15.82 -24.95 -0.89
C VAL A 59 14.79 -23.83 -1.09
N ASN A 60 13.84 -23.65 -0.16
CA ASN A 60 12.72 -22.72 -0.30
C ASN A 60 12.92 -21.35 0.37
N ASP A 61 13.97 -21.17 1.16
CA ASP A 61 14.33 -19.86 1.72
C ASP A 61 15.85 -19.67 1.54
N PRO A 62 16.31 -18.73 0.70
CA PRO A 62 17.73 -18.44 0.54
C PRO A 62 18.23 -17.63 1.75
N THR A 63 18.12 -18.19 2.95
CA THR A 63 18.80 -17.63 4.13
C THR A 63 20.29 -17.87 3.91
N VAL A 64 21.01 -16.79 3.66
CA VAL A 64 22.47 -16.76 3.52
C VAL A 64 23.07 -17.55 4.67
N ASP A 65 23.98 -18.48 4.34
CA ASP A 65 24.77 -19.19 5.34
C ASP A 65 25.33 -18.21 6.39
N THR A 66 25.11 -18.47 7.67
CA THR A 66 25.47 -17.56 8.76
C THR A 66 26.67 -18.06 9.54
N TYR A 67 27.60 -17.18 9.91
CA TYR A 67 28.70 -17.51 10.80
C TYR A 67 28.17 -17.80 12.21
N VAL A 68 28.79 -18.77 12.87
CA VAL A 68 28.45 -19.14 14.24
C VAL A 68 29.23 -18.25 15.20
N SER A 69 28.52 -17.42 15.97
CA SER A 69 29.09 -16.67 17.11
C SER A 69 28.85 -17.40 18.43
N ASP A 70 29.48 -16.96 19.52
CA ASP A 70 29.25 -17.49 20.88
C ASP A 70 27.78 -17.40 21.33
N GLN A 71 27.02 -16.46 20.75
CA GLN A 71 25.59 -16.29 21.01
C GLN A 71 24.74 -17.22 20.13
N THR A 72 25.07 -17.31 18.83
CA THR A 72 24.36 -18.15 17.86
C THR A 72 24.59 -19.64 18.12
N TYR A 73 25.76 -19.98 18.66
CA TYR A 73 26.20 -21.32 19.03
C TYR A 73 25.21 -22.05 19.96
N LYS A 74 24.56 -21.32 20.87
CA LYS A 74 23.59 -21.90 21.82
C LYS A 74 22.30 -22.37 21.14
N ASN A 75 21.97 -21.77 19.99
CA ASN A 75 20.71 -21.99 19.27
C ASN A 75 20.76 -23.19 18.29
N ILE A 76 21.94 -23.80 18.10
CA ILE A 76 22.12 -24.95 17.22
C ILE A 76 21.28 -26.14 17.70
N LYS A 77 20.52 -26.76 16.80
CA LYS A 77 19.64 -27.90 17.05
C LYS A 77 20.27 -29.20 16.52
N HIS A 78 19.64 -30.32 16.88
CA HIS A 78 20.01 -31.62 16.35
C HIS A 78 19.75 -31.67 14.83
N ASN A 79 20.65 -32.30 14.08
CA ASN A 79 20.65 -32.42 12.61
C ASN A 79 20.97 -31.13 11.84
N ASP A 80 21.49 -30.09 12.49
CA ASP A 80 22.00 -28.93 11.76
C ASP A 80 23.32 -29.26 11.03
N CYS A 81 23.48 -28.66 9.85
CA CYS A 81 24.68 -28.79 9.02
C CYS A 81 25.61 -27.58 9.21
N LEU A 82 26.85 -27.83 9.59
CA LEU A 82 27.92 -26.83 9.69
C LEU A 82 28.95 -27.02 8.59
N LYS A 83 29.67 -25.95 8.26
CA LYS A 83 30.86 -25.97 7.42
C LYS A 83 32.01 -25.28 8.10
N ILE A 84 33.19 -25.87 7.99
CA ILE A 84 34.43 -25.22 8.41
C ILE A 84 34.85 -24.23 7.33
N VAL A 85 35.00 -22.96 7.72
CA VAL A 85 35.36 -21.84 6.84
C VAL A 85 36.52 -21.07 7.47
N PHE A 86 37.22 -20.22 6.74
CA PHE A 86 38.11 -19.24 7.36
C PHE A 86 37.34 -18.32 8.33
N SER A 87 37.98 -18.03 9.46
CA SER A 87 37.52 -17.07 10.47
C SER A 87 37.37 -15.68 9.85
N ILE A 88 36.40 -14.93 10.37
CA ILE A 88 36.12 -13.56 9.92
C ILE A 88 37.35 -12.68 10.18
N GLU A 89 38.01 -12.79 11.34
CA GLU A 89 39.24 -12.07 11.66
C GLU A 89 40.35 -12.30 10.63
N TYR A 90 40.54 -13.55 10.19
CA TYR A 90 41.50 -13.85 9.12
C TYR A 90 41.09 -13.18 7.83
N ILE A 91 39.85 -13.33 7.38
CA ILE A 91 39.36 -12.76 6.11
C ILE A 91 39.49 -11.23 6.11
N LEU A 92 39.15 -10.56 7.21
CA LEU A 92 39.30 -9.11 7.35
C LEU A 92 40.78 -8.70 7.21
N LYS A 93 41.69 -9.40 7.89
CA LYS A 93 43.11 -9.04 7.96
C LYS A 93 43.92 -9.43 6.72
N SER A 94 43.61 -10.56 6.08
CA SER A 94 44.42 -11.14 5.01
C SER A 94 43.86 -10.92 3.61
N ILE A 95 42.54 -10.75 3.47
CA ILE A 95 41.87 -10.68 2.16
C ILE A 95 41.26 -9.29 1.93
N ILE A 96 40.51 -8.76 2.90
CA ILE A 96 39.69 -7.56 2.67
C ILE A 96 40.53 -6.28 2.80
N PHE A 97 41.02 -5.93 4.00
CA PHE A 97 41.68 -4.64 4.22
C PHE A 97 43.01 -4.42 3.49
N PRO A 98 43.85 -5.44 3.23
CA PRO A 98 45.06 -5.27 2.44
C PRO A 98 44.78 -4.83 0.99
N HIS A 99 43.64 -5.25 0.43
CA HIS A 99 43.34 -5.09 -1.00
C HIS A 99 42.24 -4.06 -1.29
N ILE A 100 41.48 -3.58 -0.28
CA ILE A 100 40.48 -2.50 -0.44
C ILE A 100 41.10 -1.19 -0.96
N ASN A 101 42.28 -0.83 -0.46
CA ASN A 101 43.03 0.37 -0.89
C ASN A 101 44.12 0.05 -1.93
N GLY A 102 44.11 -1.19 -2.46
CA GLY A 102 45.06 -1.66 -3.45
C GLY A 102 44.84 -1.05 -4.84
N THR A 103 45.79 -1.33 -5.74
CA THR A 103 45.80 -0.88 -7.12
C THR A 103 44.55 -1.35 -7.89
N ARG A 104 43.97 -0.48 -8.73
CA ARG A 104 42.62 -0.67 -9.32
C ARG A 104 42.45 -1.87 -10.25
N ASP A 105 43.54 -2.33 -10.85
CA ASP A 105 43.56 -3.44 -11.82
C ASP A 105 44.02 -4.77 -11.20
N GLU A 106 44.15 -4.84 -9.87
CA GLU A 106 44.53 -6.07 -9.21
C GLU A 106 43.35 -7.03 -9.09
N PRO A 107 43.50 -8.29 -9.54
CA PRO A 107 42.44 -9.30 -9.38
C PRO A 107 42.15 -9.58 -7.90
N GLN A 108 43.12 -9.35 -7.00
CA GLN A 108 42.91 -9.48 -5.55
C GLN A 108 41.89 -8.47 -5.01
N ARG A 109 41.78 -7.28 -5.61
CA ARG A 109 40.80 -6.25 -5.21
C ARG A 109 39.38 -6.69 -5.57
N GLU A 110 39.19 -7.24 -6.77
CA GLU A 110 37.89 -7.77 -7.19
C GLU A 110 37.44 -8.94 -6.31
N ILE A 111 38.36 -9.86 -5.99
CA ILE A 111 38.11 -10.97 -5.06
C ILE A 111 37.73 -10.43 -3.67
N ALA A 112 38.44 -9.42 -3.16
CA ALA A 112 38.14 -8.82 -1.86
C ALA A 112 36.71 -8.24 -1.81
N TYR A 113 36.27 -7.53 -2.86
CA TYR A 113 34.92 -6.97 -2.94
C TYR A 113 33.83 -8.04 -3.14
N ASP A 114 34.09 -9.11 -3.89
CA ASP A 114 33.15 -10.24 -4.01
C ASP A 114 32.96 -10.97 -2.67
N HIS A 115 34.06 -11.21 -1.95
CA HIS A 115 34.01 -11.74 -0.58
C HIS A 115 33.26 -10.78 0.35
N LEU A 116 33.51 -9.47 0.26
CA LEU A 116 32.81 -8.47 1.06
C LEU A 116 31.30 -8.49 0.78
N LYS A 117 30.89 -8.52 -0.50
CA LYS A 117 29.47 -8.57 -0.92
C LYS A 117 28.75 -9.78 -0.32
N LYS A 118 29.38 -10.95 -0.34
CA LYS A 118 28.82 -12.18 0.24
C LYS A 118 28.70 -12.10 1.76
N LEU A 119 29.75 -11.63 2.43
CA LEU A 119 29.81 -11.54 3.90
C LEU A 119 28.97 -10.41 4.48
N ALA A 120 28.70 -9.35 3.72
CA ALA A 120 27.93 -8.20 4.16
C ALA A 120 26.49 -8.52 4.58
N HIS A 121 25.92 -9.60 4.03
CA HIS A 121 24.58 -10.08 4.38
C HIS A 121 24.55 -10.80 5.73
N ASP A 122 25.72 -11.23 6.25
CA ASP A 122 25.80 -11.90 7.54
C ASP A 122 25.85 -10.89 8.69
N SER A 123 24.90 -11.04 9.59
CA SER A 123 24.82 -10.28 10.82
C SER A 123 26.10 -10.40 11.69
N VAL A 124 26.69 -11.59 11.83
CA VAL A 124 27.83 -11.81 12.73
C VAL A 124 29.07 -11.11 12.20
N PHE A 125 29.27 -11.15 10.88
CA PHE A 125 30.32 -10.40 10.20
C PHE A 125 30.28 -8.90 10.51
N ILE A 126 29.07 -8.30 10.46
CA ILE A 126 28.90 -6.86 10.75
C ILE A 126 29.28 -6.53 12.20
N ASP A 127 28.94 -7.37 13.17
CA ASP A 127 29.30 -7.13 14.58
C ASP A 127 30.82 -7.18 14.80
N GLU A 128 31.50 -8.15 14.19
CA GLU A 128 32.95 -8.29 14.32
C GLU A 128 33.69 -7.13 13.64
N LEU A 129 33.17 -6.66 12.51
CA LEU A 129 33.68 -5.51 11.79
C LEU A 129 33.58 -4.21 12.61
N VAL A 130 32.51 -4.06 13.41
CA VAL A 130 32.36 -2.96 14.36
C VAL A 130 33.29 -3.13 15.56
N ALA A 131 33.39 -4.33 16.13
CA ALA A 131 34.27 -4.62 17.27
C ALA A 131 35.75 -4.28 16.98
N LYS A 132 36.20 -4.47 15.73
CA LYS A 132 37.56 -4.13 15.28
C LYS A 132 37.70 -2.69 14.74
N GLN A 133 36.67 -1.85 14.85
CA GLN A 133 36.62 -0.46 14.33
C GLN A 133 36.90 -0.32 12.83
N LYS A 134 36.69 -1.39 12.07
CA LYS A 134 37.02 -1.49 10.66
C LYS A 134 35.94 -0.91 9.72
N HIS A 135 34.74 -0.66 10.24
CA HIS A 135 33.66 0.05 9.54
C HIS A 135 34.06 1.46 9.10
N LEU A 136 34.91 2.15 9.89
CA LEU A 136 35.37 3.49 9.55
C LEU A 136 36.25 3.50 8.30
N GLU A 137 37.04 2.45 8.06
CA GLU A 137 37.85 2.33 6.84
C GLU A 137 36.95 2.13 5.61
N ILE A 138 35.92 1.29 5.72
CA ILE A 138 34.93 1.09 4.65
C ILE A 138 34.20 2.39 4.30
N VAL A 139 33.74 3.12 5.32
CA VAL A 139 33.08 4.41 5.13
C VAL A 139 34.04 5.42 4.51
N LYS A 140 35.31 5.46 4.94
CA LYS A 140 36.34 6.31 4.35
C LYS A 140 36.55 5.99 2.88
N THR A 141 36.78 4.71 2.52
CA THR A 141 36.93 4.29 1.12
C THR A 141 35.71 4.68 0.29
N PHE A 142 34.51 4.49 0.83
CA PHE A 142 33.28 4.95 0.20
C PHE A 142 33.20 6.48 0.09
N THR A 143 33.81 7.28 0.95
CA THR A 143 33.80 8.75 0.79
C THR A 143 34.90 9.28 -0.14
N THR A 144 36.08 8.67 -0.13
CA THR A 144 37.28 9.22 -0.80
C THR A 144 37.40 8.80 -2.26
N ASP A 145 37.07 7.56 -2.61
CA ASP A 145 37.34 7.03 -3.96
C ASP A 145 36.15 7.27 -4.90
N LYS A 146 36.12 8.38 -5.63
CA LYS A 146 34.96 8.75 -6.49
C LYS A 146 34.86 7.94 -7.80
N THR A 147 35.84 7.09 -8.11
CA THR A 147 35.94 6.34 -9.38
C THR A 147 35.93 4.84 -9.14
N LEU A 148 35.05 4.37 -8.26
CA LEU A 148 34.84 2.94 -8.01
C LEU A 148 34.10 2.30 -9.18
N LYS A 149 34.39 1.03 -9.47
CA LYS A 149 33.57 0.21 -10.38
C LYS A 149 32.20 -0.06 -9.74
N ASP A 150 31.18 -0.33 -10.56
CA ASP A 150 29.80 -0.56 -10.09
C ASP A 150 29.71 -1.73 -9.09
N GLU A 151 30.46 -2.82 -9.30
CA GLU A 151 30.49 -3.99 -8.41
C GLU A 151 31.15 -3.71 -7.05
N GLU A 152 32.19 -2.88 -7.03
CA GLU A 152 32.88 -2.44 -5.80
C GLU A 152 31.96 -1.53 -4.98
N LEU A 153 31.28 -0.61 -5.66
CA LEU A 153 30.32 0.31 -5.06
C LEU A 153 29.14 -0.45 -4.46
N LEU A 154 28.65 -1.50 -5.13
CA LEU A 154 27.60 -2.37 -4.62
C LEU A 154 27.98 -3.04 -3.30
N ALA A 155 29.16 -3.64 -3.22
CA ALA A 155 29.65 -4.30 -2.01
C ALA A 155 29.74 -3.33 -0.81
N LEU A 156 30.21 -2.10 -1.07
CA LEU A 156 30.25 -1.04 -0.05
C LEU A 156 28.85 -0.58 0.36
N LEU A 157 27.93 -0.39 -0.58
CA LEU A 157 26.56 0.02 -0.26
C LEU A 157 25.81 -1.05 0.55
N ILE A 158 25.99 -2.33 0.24
CA ILE A 158 25.39 -3.44 1.00
C ILE A 158 25.90 -3.43 2.44
N THR A 159 27.23 -3.39 2.63
CA THR A 159 27.82 -3.33 3.98
C THR A 159 27.34 -2.13 4.78
N ILE A 160 27.31 -0.94 4.18
CA ILE A 160 26.79 0.27 4.82
C ILE A 160 25.31 0.10 5.18
N CYS A 161 24.48 -0.42 4.26
CA CYS A 161 23.06 -0.67 4.54
C CYS A 161 22.86 -1.59 5.75
N HIS A 162 23.64 -2.67 5.86
CA HIS A 162 23.57 -3.59 6.99
C HIS A 162 24.12 -3.01 8.30
N LEU A 163 25.13 -2.12 8.25
CA LEU A 163 25.54 -1.33 9.41
C LEU A 163 24.38 -0.46 9.92
N PHE A 164 23.65 0.20 9.00
CA PHE A 164 22.46 0.98 9.36
C PHE A 164 21.32 0.11 9.91
N LEU A 165 21.15 -1.12 9.41
CA LEU A 165 20.13 -2.05 9.92
C LEU A 165 20.35 -2.47 11.37
N LYS A 166 21.61 -2.62 11.79
CA LYS A 166 21.96 -2.98 13.17
C LYS A 166 22.02 -1.80 14.15
N GLY A 167 21.91 -0.57 13.64
CA GLY A 167 21.95 0.62 14.48
C GLY A 167 23.35 1.15 14.76
N TYR A 168 24.38 0.64 14.08
CA TYR A 168 25.76 1.10 14.23
C TYR A 168 25.97 2.37 13.40
N HIS A 169 25.79 3.53 14.03
CA HIS A 169 25.80 4.84 13.38
C HIS A 169 26.91 5.77 13.88
N ASP A 170 27.71 5.33 14.84
CA ASP A 170 28.72 6.18 15.46
C ASP A 170 29.76 6.65 14.43
N ASN A 171 30.03 7.96 14.38
CA ASN A 171 31.05 8.61 13.55
C ASN A 171 30.84 8.54 12.01
N MET A 172 29.59 8.52 11.53
CA MET A 172 29.32 8.59 10.09
C MET A 172 29.50 10.02 9.54
N SER A 173 30.31 10.19 8.48
CA SER A 173 30.58 11.50 7.86
C SER A 173 29.39 12.05 7.07
N SER A 174 29.21 13.38 7.03
CA SER A 174 28.27 14.04 6.11
C SER A 174 28.59 13.80 4.64
N ASP A 175 29.83 13.41 4.31
CA ASP A 175 30.24 13.08 2.94
C ASP A 175 29.62 11.76 2.46
N LEU A 176 29.35 10.83 3.38
CA LEU A 176 28.63 9.59 3.11
C LEU A 176 27.27 9.92 2.52
N LEU A 177 26.53 10.79 3.22
CA LEU A 177 25.20 11.22 2.81
C LEU A 177 25.22 11.91 1.44
N GLN A 178 26.16 12.83 1.22
CA GLN A 178 26.25 13.54 -0.06
C GLN A 178 26.47 12.56 -1.20
N ARG A 179 27.40 11.61 -1.04
CA ARG A 179 27.68 10.63 -2.08
C ARG A 179 26.50 9.69 -2.33
N THR A 180 25.77 9.26 -1.30
CA THR A 180 24.55 8.46 -1.48
C THR A 180 23.47 9.24 -2.23
N ILE A 181 23.31 10.54 -1.95
CA ILE A 181 22.40 11.43 -2.71
C ILE A 181 22.85 11.54 -4.16
N ASP A 182 24.15 11.75 -4.41
CA ASP A 182 24.69 11.89 -5.77
C ASP A 182 24.47 10.62 -6.61
N ILE A 183 24.58 9.42 -6.02
CA ILE A 183 24.27 8.14 -6.70
C ILE A 183 22.81 8.11 -7.18
N VAL A 184 21.88 8.54 -6.33
CA VAL A 184 20.44 8.59 -6.68
C VAL A 184 20.12 9.71 -7.68
N ARG A 185 20.87 10.81 -7.67
CA ARG A 185 20.66 11.92 -8.63
C ARG A 185 21.23 11.63 -10.01
N ASN A 186 22.35 10.90 -10.09
CA ASN A 186 23.07 10.67 -11.34
C ASN A 186 22.45 9.58 -12.24
N GLN A 187 21.31 8.98 -11.84
CA GLN A 187 20.60 7.97 -12.65
C GLN A 187 21.53 6.86 -13.16
N SER A 188 22.35 6.28 -12.27
CA SER A 188 23.26 5.20 -12.64
C SER A 188 22.53 4.05 -13.36
N ASN A 189 23.20 3.44 -14.34
CA ASN A 189 22.63 2.33 -15.11
C ASN A 189 22.36 1.10 -14.24
N ASP A 190 23.18 0.89 -13.20
CA ASP A 190 23.05 -0.22 -12.26
C ASP A 190 21.90 -0.01 -11.26
N VAL A 191 20.90 -0.90 -11.35
CA VAL A 191 19.67 -0.93 -10.56
C VAL A 191 19.96 -1.25 -9.09
N ASP A 192 20.89 -2.16 -8.82
CA ASP A 192 21.16 -2.64 -7.46
C ASP A 192 21.82 -1.54 -6.63
N ASN A 193 22.75 -0.79 -7.23
CA ASN A 193 23.41 0.35 -6.59
C ASN A 193 22.41 1.42 -6.14
N VAL A 194 21.48 1.80 -7.03
CA VAL A 194 20.42 2.76 -6.68
C VAL A 194 19.51 2.18 -5.60
N GLN A 195 19.13 0.90 -5.69
CA GLN A 195 18.27 0.26 -4.71
C GLN A 195 18.85 0.32 -3.29
N TYR A 196 20.13 -0.04 -3.11
CA TYR A 196 20.77 0.03 -1.79
C TYR A 196 20.97 1.47 -1.32
N ALA A 197 21.28 2.41 -2.23
CA ALA A 197 21.35 3.83 -1.89
C ALA A 197 20.00 4.36 -1.37
N LEU A 198 18.89 4.03 -2.04
CA LEU A 198 17.53 4.37 -1.59
C LEU A 198 17.21 3.74 -0.22
N ALA A 199 17.61 2.48 0.00
CA ALA A 199 17.42 1.81 1.28
C ALA A 199 18.18 2.51 2.42
N ILE A 200 19.43 2.91 2.20
CA ILE A 200 20.22 3.68 3.18
C ILE A 200 19.53 5.00 3.50
N LEU A 201 19.13 5.78 2.49
CA LEU A 201 18.43 7.06 2.67
C LEU A 201 17.14 6.87 3.47
N HIS A 202 16.35 5.87 3.12
CA HIS A 202 15.12 5.53 3.84
C HIS A 202 15.39 5.18 5.32
N LYS A 203 16.44 4.42 5.60
CA LYS A 203 16.84 4.08 6.98
C LYS A 203 17.27 5.31 7.77
N ILE A 204 18.01 6.23 7.16
CA ILE A 204 18.37 7.53 7.75
C ILE A 204 17.10 8.34 8.08
N LEU A 205 16.12 8.36 7.17
CA LEU A 205 14.86 9.10 7.36
C LEU A 205 14.00 8.55 8.53
N ILE A 206 13.91 7.23 8.66
CA ILE A 206 13.14 6.58 9.74
C ILE A 206 13.82 6.68 11.10
N ASN A 207 15.15 6.79 11.14
CA ASN A 207 15.89 6.77 12.40
C ASN A 207 15.47 7.91 13.34
N ARG A 208 15.34 7.65 14.64
CA ARG A 208 14.85 8.62 15.63
C ARG A 208 15.96 9.48 16.24
N ASN A 209 17.23 9.22 15.92
CA ASN A 209 18.35 9.96 16.51
C ASN A 209 18.38 11.43 16.06
N ILE A 210 18.79 12.30 16.99
CA ILE A 210 18.80 13.77 16.83
C ILE A 210 19.83 14.20 15.77
N GLU A 211 20.96 13.50 15.68
CA GLU A 211 22.03 13.79 14.71
C GLU A 211 21.55 13.71 13.26
N PHE A 212 20.55 12.86 12.99
CA PHE A 212 19.99 12.72 11.66
C PHE A 212 18.96 13.79 11.31
N ILE A 213 18.59 14.71 12.21
CA ILE A 213 17.64 15.79 11.88
C ILE A 213 18.19 16.65 10.74
N ALA A 214 19.44 17.10 10.85
CA ALA A 214 20.10 17.88 9.79
C ALA A 214 20.22 17.08 8.48
N TRP A 215 20.44 15.77 8.57
CA TRP A 215 20.54 14.89 7.41
C TRP A 215 19.18 14.70 6.73
N LYS A 216 18.09 14.60 7.50
CA LYS A 216 16.72 14.52 6.98
C LYS A 216 16.35 15.78 6.21
N GLU A 217 16.61 16.95 6.77
CA GLU A 217 16.36 18.23 6.09
C GLU A 217 17.16 18.33 4.78
N LYS A 218 18.42 17.89 4.81
CA LYS A 218 19.27 17.83 3.61
C LYS A 218 18.71 16.90 2.54
N ILE A 219 18.28 15.69 2.91
CA ILE A 219 17.67 14.72 1.98
C ILE A 219 16.40 15.30 1.34
N ILE A 220 15.51 15.89 2.14
CA ILE A 220 14.25 16.48 1.66
C ILE A 220 14.53 17.62 0.66
N ARG A 221 15.58 18.40 0.89
CA ARG A 221 15.96 19.52 0.00
C ARG A 221 16.65 19.06 -1.28
N GLU A 222 17.49 18.02 -1.22
CA GLU A 222 18.34 17.62 -2.36
C GLU A 222 17.72 16.54 -3.25
N ILE A 223 16.71 15.80 -2.77
CA ILE A 223 16.02 14.74 -3.52
C ILE A 223 14.58 15.18 -3.85
N PRO A 224 14.36 15.91 -4.95
CA PRO A 224 13.02 16.21 -5.42
C PRO A 224 12.35 14.97 -6.01
N ILE A 225 11.01 14.94 -5.98
CA ILE A 225 10.21 13.84 -6.55
C ILE A 225 10.54 13.64 -8.05
N THR A 226 10.86 14.72 -8.77
CA THR A 226 11.23 14.69 -10.19
C THR A 226 12.47 13.84 -10.49
N CYS A 227 13.40 13.70 -9.55
CA CYS A 227 14.56 12.82 -9.68
C CYS A 227 14.18 11.34 -9.50
N LEU A 228 13.11 11.06 -8.76
CA LEU A 228 12.69 9.70 -8.39
C LEU A 228 11.74 9.06 -9.42
N VAL A 229 10.88 9.86 -10.06
CA VAL A 229 9.91 9.40 -11.07
C VAL A 229 10.52 8.58 -12.22
N PRO A 230 11.71 8.90 -12.77
CA PRO A 230 12.34 8.11 -13.82
C PRO A 230 12.57 6.64 -13.43
N TYR A 231 12.84 6.36 -12.15
CA TYR A 231 13.02 5.00 -11.65
C TYR A 231 11.72 4.20 -11.55
N ILE A 232 10.56 4.87 -11.50
CA ILE A 232 9.24 4.22 -11.57
C ILE A 232 8.99 3.69 -12.98
N ARG A 233 9.50 4.37 -14.03
CA ARG A 233 9.33 3.99 -15.43
C ARG A 233 10.26 2.86 -15.90
N ARG A 234 11.17 2.40 -15.05
CA ARG A 234 12.08 1.31 -15.40
C ARG A 234 11.36 0.00 -15.15
N ASP A 235 11.37 -0.86 -16.16
CA ASP A 235 10.88 -2.23 -16.08
C ASP A 235 11.88 -3.13 -15.30
N ASP A 236 13.11 -2.63 -15.12
CA ASP A 236 14.23 -3.29 -14.45
C ASP A 236 14.08 -3.25 -12.91
N GLY A 237 13.25 -4.14 -12.36
CA GLY A 237 13.30 -4.54 -10.94
C GLY A 237 12.27 -3.88 -10.02
N ARG A 238 11.23 -4.65 -9.64
CA ARG A 238 10.20 -4.23 -8.66
C ARG A 238 10.77 -3.75 -7.32
N LYS A 239 11.91 -4.28 -6.90
CA LYS A 239 12.57 -3.87 -5.64
C LYS A 239 13.02 -2.40 -5.68
N LEU A 240 13.46 -1.93 -6.84
CA LEU A 240 13.80 -0.53 -7.06
C LEU A 240 12.55 0.34 -6.98
N GLN A 241 11.51 0.00 -7.74
CA GLN A 241 10.22 0.71 -7.72
C GLN A 241 9.66 0.80 -6.29
N TYR A 242 9.73 -0.30 -5.53
CA TYR A 242 9.32 -0.34 -4.12
C TYR A 242 10.15 0.62 -3.26
N GLY A 243 11.48 0.59 -3.38
CA GLY A 243 12.38 1.49 -2.65
C GLY A 243 12.10 2.96 -2.95
N VAL A 244 11.75 3.29 -4.19
CA VAL A 244 11.38 4.65 -4.62
C VAL A 244 10.07 5.09 -3.98
N LEU A 245 9.00 4.29 -4.09
CA LEU A 245 7.69 4.64 -3.49
C LEU A 245 7.81 4.77 -1.97
N LEU A 246 8.54 3.86 -1.34
CA LEU A 246 8.79 3.87 0.10
C LEU A 246 9.52 5.14 0.54
N LEU A 247 10.52 5.59 -0.23
CA LEU A 247 11.24 6.82 0.05
C LEU A 247 10.34 8.05 -0.10
N ILE A 248 9.59 8.15 -1.20
CA ILE A 248 8.62 9.23 -1.45
C ILE A 248 7.61 9.32 -0.29
N ASN A 249 7.01 8.19 0.07
CA ASN A 249 6.03 8.10 1.15
C ASN A 249 6.62 8.54 2.50
N THR A 250 7.89 8.22 2.73
CA THR A 250 8.59 8.60 3.96
C THR A 250 8.93 10.08 3.99
N ILE A 251 9.37 10.67 2.86
CA ILE A 251 9.59 12.11 2.72
C ILE A 251 8.29 12.88 3.00
N ILE A 252 7.17 12.49 2.37
CA ILE A 252 5.86 13.12 2.58
C ILE A 252 5.41 13.01 4.05
N ARG A 253 5.69 11.88 4.70
CA ARG A 253 5.36 11.65 6.12
C ARG A 253 6.13 12.56 7.07
N LEU A 254 7.38 12.88 6.74
CA LEU A 254 8.25 13.72 7.57
C LEU A 254 7.96 15.21 7.41
N CYS A 255 7.55 15.64 6.22
CA CYS A 255 7.16 17.02 5.97
C CYS A 255 5.86 17.40 6.70
N LYS A 256 5.70 18.68 7.04
CA LYS A 256 4.50 19.24 7.70
C LYS A 256 4.05 20.52 7.00
N GLY A 257 2.79 20.92 7.22
CA GLY A 257 2.23 22.17 6.70
C GLY A 257 2.26 22.27 5.16
N ASP A 258 2.63 23.44 4.64
CA ASP A 258 2.59 23.74 3.22
C ASP A 258 3.58 22.94 2.38
N GLN A 259 4.74 22.59 2.93
CA GLN A 259 5.72 21.73 2.26
C GLN A 259 5.13 20.34 1.98
N LYS A 260 4.44 19.75 2.96
CA LYS A 260 3.74 18.47 2.77
C LYS A 260 2.66 18.59 1.70
N ARG A 261 1.84 19.64 1.77
CA ARG A 261 0.77 19.90 0.77
C ARG A 261 1.35 20.04 -0.65
N HIS A 262 2.49 20.72 -0.79
CA HIS A 262 3.17 20.89 -2.07
C HIS A 262 3.63 19.55 -2.66
N LEU A 263 4.32 18.72 -1.87
CA LEU A 263 4.77 17.40 -2.31
C LEU A 263 3.61 16.47 -2.72
N ILE A 264 2.50 16.52 -1.97
CA ILE A 264 1.29 15.75 -2.32
C ILE A 264 0.71 16.23 -3.65
N LYS A 265 0.68 17.55 -3.90
CA LYS A 265 0.25 18.11 -5.20
C LYS A 265 1.17 17.68 -6.34
N GLU A 266 2.48 17.65 -6.11
CA GLU A 266 3.44 17.16 -7.10
C GLU A 266 3.22 15.67 -7.44
N MET A 267 2.95 14.83 -6.44
CA MET A 267 2.57 13.43 -6.67
C MET A 267 1.24 13.30 -7.40
N ASN A 268 0.31 14.25 -7.22
CA ASN A 268 -0.99 14.24 -7.89
C ASN A 268 -0.94 14.71 -9.36
N TYR A 269 0.21 15.17 -9.87
CA TYR A 269 0.36 15.49 -11.29
C TYR A 269 0.03 14.27 -12.16
N THR A 270 -0.74 14.51 -13.24
CA THR A 270 -1.25 13.47 -14.13
C THR A 270 -0.16 12.52 -14.61
N LYS A 271 0.99 13.06 -15.03
CA LYS A 271 2.14 12.28 -15.51
C LYS A 271 2.66 11.28 -14.46
N ASN A 272 2.80 11.72 -13.20
CA ASN A 272 3.34 10.88 -12.13
C ASN A 272 2.35 9.77 -11.74
N ARG A 273 1.05 10.07 -11.76
CA ARG A 273 0.00 9.08 -11.49
C ARG A 273 -0.11 8.06 -12.63
N GLU A 274 -0.04 8.51 -13.88
CA GLU A 274 -0.03 7.65 -15.07
C GLU A 274 1.19 6.73 -15.10
N ASP A 275 2.38 7.23 -14.72
CA ASP A 275 3.59 6.42 -14.60
C ASP A 275 3.39 5.28 -13.58
N ILE A 276 2.86 5.57 -12.39
CA ILE A 276 2.54 4.54 -11.39
C ILE A 276 1.50 3.55 -11.92
N TYR A 277 0.46 4.04 -12.60
CA TYR A 277 -0.59 3.18 -13.12
C TYR A 277 -0.05 2.21 -14.18
N LYS A 278 0.70 2.70 -15.16
CA LYS A 278 1.22 1.92 -16.28
C LYS A 278 2.32 0.93 -15.87
N TYR A 279 3.29 1.37 -15.07
CA TYR A 279 4.49 0.58 -14.77
C TYR A 279 4.40 -0.26 -13.50
N ILE A 280 3.39 -0.02 -12.65
CA ILE A 280 3.22 -0.77 -11.39
C ILE A 280 1.86 -1.46 -11.33
N ILE A 281 0.77 -0.78 -11.67
CA ILE A 281 -0.59 -1.31 -11.47
C ILE A 281 -1.03 -2.23 -12.62
N GLU A 282 -0.75 -1.88 -13.88
CA GLU A 282 -1.13 -2.71 -15.04
C GLU A 282 -0.36 -4.04 -15.13
N GLU A 283 0.85 -4.13 -14.55
CA GLU A 283 1.64 -5.38 -14.55
C GLU A 283 1.06 -6.49 -13.66
N GLY A 284 0.13 -6.16 -12.74
CA GLY A 284 -0.77 -7.11 -12.06
C GLY A 284 -0.19 -8.00 -10.96
N ASP A 285 1.12 -8.23 -10.89
CA ASP A 285 1.75 -9.11 -9.88
C ASP A 285 2.43 -8.30 -8.76
N MET A 286 1.73 -8.14 -7.63
CA MET A 286 2.09 -7.17 -6.61
C MET A 286 2.19 -7.79 -5.22
N ASP A 287 3.32 -7.57 -4.56
CA ASP A 287 3.49 -7.92 -3.15
C ASP A 287 2.64 -7.03 -2.24
N LYS A 288 2.17 -7.60 -1.11
CA LYS A 288 1.44 -6.84 -0.06
C LYS A 288 2.16 -5.57 0.40
N LYS A 289 3.50 -5.58 0.37
CA LYS A 289 4.33 -4.42 0.70
C LYS A 289 4.15 -3.30 -0.32
N MET A 290 4.12 -3.63 -1.60
CA MET A 290 3.92 -2.65 -2.66
C MET A 290 2.48 -2.12 -2.65
N GLU A 291 1.49 -3.00 -2.42
CA GLU A 291 0.10 -2.58 -2.25
C GLU A 291 -0.10 -1.60 -1.09
N HIS A 292 0.65 -1.80 0.00
CA HIS A 292 0.67 -0.87 1.13
C HIS A 292 1.21 0.51 0.72
N GLU A 293 2.32 0.57 -0.02
CA GLU A 293 2.87 1.85 -0.47
C GLU A 293 1.92 2.59 -1.42
N LEU A 294 1.20 1.87 -2.29
CA LEU A 294 0.16 2.45 -3.13
C LEU A 294 -1.02 2.98 -2.30
N TYR A 295 -1.44 2.25 -1.26
CA TYR A 295 -2.46 2.71 -0.32
C TYR A 295 -2.04 4.01 0.37
N VAL A 296 -0.78 4.11 0.80
CA VAL A 296 -0.24 5.31 1.45
C VAL A 296 -0.27 6.51 0.49
N ILE A 297 0.19 6.35 -0.76
CA ILE A 297 0.15 7.41 -1.79
C ILE A 297 -1.29 7.83 -2.06
N GLN A 298 -2.20 6.88 -2.25
CA GLN A 298 -3.63 7.18 -2.44
C GLN A 298 -4.18 8.00 -1.27
N THR A 299 -3.87 7.60 -0.02
CA THR A 299 -4.37 8.29 1.17
C THR A 299 -3.90 9.74 1.19
N TYR A 300 -2.64 10.00 0.82
CA TYR A 300 -2.13 11.35 0.64
C TYR A 300 -2.84 12.12 -0.48
N ILE A 301 -3.01 11.54 -1.68
CA ILE A 301 -3.72 12.18 -2.79
C ILE A 301 -5.16 12.54 -2.38
N LEU A 302 -5.86 11.62 -1.73
CA LEU A 302 -7.23 11.84 -1.28
C LEU A 302 -7.33 12.85 -0.13
N SER A 303 -6.27 13.02 0.67
CA SER A 303 -6.23 14.02 1.73
C SER A 303 -6.35 15.46 1.21
N LEU A 304 -6.08 15.71 -0.09
CA LEU A 304 -6.32 17.01 -0.73
C LEU A 304 -7.79 17.43 -0.67
N TYR A 305 -8.73 16.47 -0.62
CA TYR A 305 -10.15 16.75 -0.48
C TYR A 305 -10.57 17.07 0.96
N ASN A 306 -9.71 16.85 1.96
CA ASN A 306 -10.06 17.02 3.37
C ASN A 306 -10.42 18.47 3.71
N GLU A 307 -9.71 19.45 3.12
CA GLU A 307 -10.01 20.87 3.35
C GLU A 307 -11.39 21.24 2.79
N ALA A 308 -11.69 20.83 1.56
CA ALA A 308 -13.00 21.04 0.95
C ALA A 308 -14.12 20.23 1.64
N LEU A 309 -13.79 19.09 2.24
CA LEU A 309 -14.72 18.28 3.02
C LEU A 309 -15.08 18.94 4.36
N ASN A 310 -14.17 19.68 4.99
CA ASN A 310 -14.43 20.33 6.28
C ASN A 310 -14.88 21.80 6.13
N SER A 311 -14.79 22.36 4.92
CA SER A 311 -15.26 23.72 4.63
C SER A 311 -16.76 23.71 4.37
N GLU A 312 -17.53 24.39 5.24
CA GLU A 312 -18.98 24.50 5.09
C GLU A 312 -19.37 25.70 4.21
N VAL A 313 -20.35 25.51 3.35
CA VAL A 313 -20.94 26.52 2.47
C VAL A 313 -22.42 26.65 2.81
N SER A 314 -22.85 27.87 3.12
CA SER A 314 -24.26 28.18 3.32
C SER A 314 -24.98 28.30 1.98
N LEU A 315 -26.15 27.65 1.85
CA LEU A 315 -26.99 27.76 0.65
C LEU A 315 -27.71 29.11 0.48
N ASN A 316 -27.47 30.06 1.40
CA ASN A 316 -27.94 31.44 1.32
C ASN A 316 -26.87 32.41 0.80
N ASP A 317 -25.60 31.98 0.73
CA ASP A 317 -24.52 32.84 0.26
C ASP A 317 -24.51 32.89 -1.28
N ASN A 318 -25.17 33.91 -1.82
CA ASN A 318 -25.32 34.14 -3.26
C ASN A 318 -23.99 34.37 -4.01
N ASN A 319 -22.88 34.59 -3.31
CA ASN A 319 -21.57 34.76 -3.94
C ASN A 319 -20.91 33.42 -4.32
N VAL A 320 -21.09 32.38 -3.51
CA VAL A 320 -20.48 31.05 -3.70
C VAL A 320 -21.48 30.04 -4.28
N PHE A 321 -22.75 30.15 -3.86
CA PHE A 321 -23.84 29.29 -4.28
C PHE A 321 -24.88 30.10 -5.06
N LYS A 322 -25.10 29.73 -6.33
CA LYS A 322 -26.18 30.30 -7.14
C LYS A 322 -27.29 29.26 -7.27
N ARG A 323 -28.42 29.48 -6.60
CA ARG A 323 -29.56 28.53 -6.63
C ARG A 323 -30.06 28.27 -8.05
N GLU A 324 -30.12 29.32 -8.86
CA GLU A 324 -30.48 29.29 -10.30
C GLU A 324 -29.58 28.33 -11.10
N GLU A 325 -28.34 28.09 -10.65
CA GLU A 325 -27.43 27.14 -11.31
C GLU A 325 -27.99 25.71 -11.26
N PHE A 326 -28.75 25.34 -10.24
CA PHE A 326 -29.20 23.96 -10.02
C PHE A 326 -30.68 23.77 -10.35
N GLU A 327 -31.38 24.78 -10.83
CA GLU A 327 -32.78 24.67 -11.24
C GLU A 327 -32.92 23.98 -12.60
N LEU A 328 -33.94 23.12 -12.73
CA LEU A 328 -34.22 22.40 -13.98
C LEU A 328 -35.07 23.27 -14.90
N PRO A 329 -34.67 23.45 -16.18
CA PRO A 329 -35.55 24.01 -17.20
C PRO A 329 -36.82 23.15 -17.37
N GLU A 330 -37.97 23.77 -17.62
CA GLU A 330 -39.25 23.04 -17.76
C GLU A 330 -39.23 21.94 -18.84
N ASP A 331 -38.44 22.11 -19.89
CA ASP A 331 -38.29 21.13 -20.98
C ASP A 331 -37.59 19.84 -20.55
N ASP A 332 -36.65 19.93 -19.58
CA ASP A 332 -35.92 18.77 -19.06
C ASP A 332 -36.80 17.94 -18.10
N ILE A 333 -37.77 18.57 -17.44
CA ILE A 333 -38.74 17.90 -16.55
C ILE A 333 -39.71 17.04 -17.36
N LYS A 334 -40.18 17.52 -18.52
CA LYS A 334 -41.17 16.81 -19.37
C LYS A 334 -40.59 15.63 -20.15
N ARG A 335 -39.27 15.58 -20.35
CA ARG A 335 -38.57 14.52 -21.14
C ARG A 335 -38.14 13.31 -20.31
N LEU A 336 -38.23 13.38 -18.98
CA LEU A 336 -37.79 12.30 -18.09
C LEU A 336 -38.96 11.41 -17.66
N THR A 337 -39.19 10.35 -18.43
CA THR A 337 -40.16 9.29 -18.11
C THR A 337 -39.57 7.89 -18.28
N LEU A 338 -38.28 7.77 -18.62
CA LEU A 338 -37.60 6.51 -18.94
C LEU A 338 -36.46 6.24 -17.96
N LEU A 339 -36.26 4.96 -17.62
CA LEU A 339 -35.09 4.47 -16.89
C LEU A 339 -33.83 4.79 -17.70
N LEU A 340 -32.95 5.62 -17.14
CA LEU A 340 -31.69 6.01 -17.77
C LEU A 340 -30.54 5.14 -17.25
N ASP A 341 -29.83 4.49 -18.17
CA ASP A 341 -28.49 3.99 -17.92
C ASP A 341 -27.54 5.15 -17.62
N PHE A 342 -26.41 4.85 -16.97
CA PHE A 342 -25.43 5.88 -16.67
C PHE A 342 -24.81 6.44 -17.95
N ASP A 343 -25.20 7.67 -18.33
CA ASP A 343 -24.57 8.43 -19.43
C ASP A 343 -23.03 8.49 -19.29
N GLU A 344 -22.29 8.21 -20.37
CA GLU A 344 -20.84 8.48 -20.44
C GLU A 344 -20.57 9.98 -20.71
N VAL A 345 -19.45 10.50 -20.17
CA VAL A 345 -19.12 11.94 -20.05
C VAL A 345 -19.28 12.73 -21.37
N ARG A 346 -20.01 13.85 -21.33
CA ARG A 346 -20.00 14.87 -22.40
C ARG A 346 -18.89 15.88 -22.12
N SER A 347 -17.90 15.99 -23.00
CA SER A 347 -16.83 17.00 -22.83
C SER A 347 -17.34 18.41 -23.16
N SER A 348 -17.60 19.24 -22.14
CA SER A 348 -17.61 20.71 -22.28
C SER A 348 -17.44 21.47 -20.96
N ARG A 349 -16.54 22.47 -21.01
CA ARG A 349 -16.12 23.50 -20.03
C ARG A 349 -15.34 23.07 -18.77
N ASN A 350 -14.57 24.05 -18.28
CA ASN A 350 -13.36 23.90 -17.48
C ASN A 350 -13.63 24.07 -15.97
N ASN A 351 -13.75 22.98 -15.23
CA ASN A 351 -13.63 22.99 -13.77
C ASN A 351 -12.46 22.08 -13.39
N SER A 352 -11.31 22.69 -13.09
CA SER A 352 -10.10 21.98 -12.64
C SER A 352 -10.07 21.90 -11.11
N ILE A 353 -9.40 20.86 -10.59
CA ILE A 353 -9.07 20.69 -9.15
C ILE A 353 -8.37 21.93 -8.56
N GLU A 354 -7.76 22.77 -9.40
CA GLU A 354 -7.17 24.05 -9.01
C GLU A 354 -8.15 24.95 -8.24
N ASN A 355 -9.44 24.94 -8.58
CA ASN A 355 -10.45 25.75 -7.88
C ASN A 355 -10.70 25.31 -6.42
N LEU A 356 -10.43 24.04 -6.09
CA LEU A 356 -10.54 23.52 -4.71
C LEU A 356 -9.42 24.04 -3.79
N LEU A 357 -8.34 24.59 -4.36
CA LEU A 357 -7.11 24.95 -3.64
C LEU A 357 -6.92 26.46 -3.48
N THR A 358 -7.83 27.30 -4.01
CA THR A 358 -7.71 28.77 -4.07
C THR A 358 -8.57 29.49 -3.02
N TYR A 359 -8.94 28.84 -1.91
CA TYR A 359 -9.68 29.51 -0.83
C TYR A 359 -8.79 30.37 0.09
N GLN A 360 -7.50 30.48 -0.22
CA GLN A 360 -6.61 31.48 0.37
C GLN A 360 -6.16 32.46 -0.72
N GLN A 361 -6.66 33.69 -0.62
CA GLN A 361 -6.29 34.90 -1.38
C GLN A 361 -6.87 35.04 -2.81
N ALA A 362 -8.05 35.65 -2.89
CA ALA A 362 -8.37 36.59 -3.97
C ALA A 362 -9.49 37.59 -3.55
N GLU A 363 -9.21 38.41 -2.54
CA GLU A 363 -9.71 39.79 -2.55
C GLU A 363 -9.02 40.51 -3.72
N ARG A 364 -9.67 40.61 -4.88
CA ARG A 364 -9.49 41.74 -5.81
C ARG A 364 -10.78 41.96 -6.60
N PHE A 365 -11.52 42.97 -6.17
CA PHE A 365 -12.54 43.63 -6.96
C PHE A 365 -11.99 43.96 -8.36
N SER A 366 -12.68 43.50 -9.40
CA SER A 366 -12.52 44.06 -10.75
C SER A 366 -13.62 45.08 -11.00
N LEU A 367 -13.27 46.34 -10.81
CA LEU A 367 -14.02 47.54 -11.25
C LEU A 367 -13.93 47.69 -12.79
N ALA A 368 -14.49 46.73 -13.53
CA ALA A 368 -14.50 46.79 -14.99
C ALA A 368 -15.73 46.10 -15.59
N SER A 369 -16.91 46.63 -15.32
CA SER A 369 -18.10 46.42 -16.18
C SER A 369 -19.15 47.53 -16.05
N VAL A 370 -18.74 48.75 -15.65
CA VAL A 370 -19.58 49.96 -15.73
C VAL A 370 -19.15 50.78 -16.93
N VAL A 371 -19.35 50.26 -18.14
CA VAL A 371 -19.58 51.06 -19.37
C VAL A 371 -19.85 50.13 -20.55
N SER A 372 -21.12 49.88 -20.83
CA SER A 372 -21.62 49.86 -22.21
C SER A 372 -23.13 50.03 -22.17
N ASP A 373 -23.50 51.31 -22.21
CA ASP A 373 -24.84 51.79 -22.40
C ASP A 373 -25.26 51.62 -23.87
N ARG A 374 -26.57 51.43 -24.08
CA ARG A 374 -27.32 51.51 -25.36
C ARG A 374 -27.33 50.28 -26.29
N SER A 375 -28.42 49.52 -26.19
CA SER A 375 -29.38 49.45 -27.31
C SER A 375 -30.79 49.20 -26.80
N VAL A 376 -31.67 50.11 -27.23
CA VAL A 376 -33.11 50.11 -27.07
C VAL A 376 -33.67 49.11 -28.07
N ASP A 377 -34.47 48.14 -27.63
CA ASP A 377 -35.58 47.69 -28.46
C ASP A 377 -36.75 47.15 -27.62
N SER A 378 -37.85 47.88 -27.74
CA SER A 378 -39.14 47.67 -27.12
C SER A 378 -39.96 46.66 -27.92
N ARG A 379 -40.48 45.61 -27.28
CA ARG A 379 -41.77 45.00 -27.65
C ARG A 379 -42.57 44.62 -26.41
N LYS A 380 -43.63 45.40 -26.18
CA LYS A 380 -44.77 45.09 -25.30
C LYS A 380 -45.65 44.03 -25.99
N SER A 381 -46.02 43.00 -25.25
CA SER A 381 -47.28 42.23 -25.31
C SER A 381 -47.12 41.13 -24.25
N SER A 382 -48.06 40.75 -23.39
CA SER A 382 -49.43 41.15 -23.08
C SER A 382 -49.76 40.28 -21.87
N THR A 383 -50.27 40.90 -20.81
CA THR A 383 -50.83 40.23 -19.63
C THR A 383 -51.95 39.28 -20.06
N VAL A 384 -51.78 37.98 -19.82
CA VAL A 384 -52.90 37.03 -19.75
C VAL A 384 -52.71 36.18 -18.51
N CYS A 385 -53.49 36.51 -17.48
CA CYS A 385 -53.74 35.61 -16.36
C CYS A 385 -54.51 34.39 -16.84
N SER A 386 -54.02 33.19 -16.49
CA SER A 386 -54.75 32.05 -15.85
C SER A 386 -54.03 30.72 -16.13
N PRO A 387 -54.18 29.65 -15.32
CA PRO A 387 -54.69 29.55 -13.95
C PRO A 387 -53.61 29.02 -12.97
N LYS A 388 -53.64 29.51 -11.73
CA LYS A 388 -52.84 28.99 -10.62
C LYS A 388 -53.17 27.52 -10.36
N MET A 389 -52.35 26.60 -10.85
CA MET A 389 -52.17 25.32 -10.17
C MET A 389 -51.45 25.62 -8.86
N ARG A 390 -52.06 25.23 -7.74
CA ARG A 390 -51.46 25.29 -6.42
C ARG A 390 -50.24 24.36 -6.42
N HIS A 391 -49.07 24.92 -6.68
CA HIS A 391 -47.84 24.36 -6.12
C HIS A 391 -47.95 24.62 -4.62
N THR A 392 -48.40 23.62 -3.87
CA THR A 392 -48.05 23.50 -2.46
C THR A 392 -46.53 23.38 -2.42
N SER A 393 -45.85 24.52 -2.35
CA SER A 393 -44.44 24.61 -2.02
C SER A 393 -44.29 24.11 -0.60
N PHE A 394 -44.06 22.81 -0.46
CA PHE A 394 -43.30 22.30 0.68
C PHE A 394 -41.87 22.84 0.49
N ASN A 395 -41.68 24.10 0.85
CA ASN A 395 -40.38 24.64 1.18
C ASN A 395 -39.91 23.80 2.38
N ILE A 396 -39.12 22.76 2.13
CA ILE A 396 -38.11 22.38 3.11
C ILE A 396 -37.35 23.68 3.38
N ASP A 397 -37.28 24.11 4.62
CA ASP A 397 -36.62 25.35 5.03
C ASP A 397 -35.13 25.30 4.64
N TYR A 398 -34.83 25.64 3.38
CA TYR A 398 -33.48 25.74 2.84
C TYR A 398 -32.71 26.92 3.47
N GLU A 399 -33.39 27.75 4.26
CA GLU A 399 -32.85 28.98 4.84
C GLU A 399 -31.72 28.75 5.86
N ASN A 400 -31.45 27.52 6.30
CA ASN A 400 -30.33 27.24 7.22
C ASN A 400 -29.49 26.00 6.83
N LEU A 401 -29.63 25.48 5.60
CA LEU A 401 -28.87 24.29 5.20
C LEU A 401 -27.44 24.66 4.81
N THR A 402 -26.46 24.02 5.46
CA THR A 402 -25.05 24.08 5.07
C THR A 402 -24.63 22.75 4.44
N ILE A 403 -23.82 22.82 3.39
CA ILE A 403 -23.21 21.67 2.73
C ILE A 403 -21.70 21.84 2.68
N ASN A 404 -20.97 20.74 2.58
CA ASN A 404 -19.52 20.82 2.43
C ASN A 404 -19.17 21.38 1.04
N TYR A 405 -18.06 22.11 0.93
CA TYR A 405 -17.61 22.65 -0.35
C TYR A 405 -17.32 21.54 -1.37
N LEU A 406 -16.79 20.39 -0.90
CA LEU A 406 -16.63 19.20 -1.73
C LEU A 406 -17.97 18.68 -2.28
N THR A 407 -19.06 18.80 -1.52
CA THR A 407 -20.41 18.42 -1.97
C THR A 407 -20.90 19.34 -3.07
N LEU A 408 -20.64 20.64 -2.95
CA LEU A 408 -20.97 21.61 -4.00
C LEU A 408 -20.23 21.32 -5.30
N GLU A 409 -18.92 21.09 -5.23
CA GLU A 409 -18.11 20.77 -6.42
C GLU A 409 -18.49 19.43 -7.05
N ALA A 410 -18.82 18.42 -6.23
CA ALA A 410 -19.34 17.15 -6.70
C ALA A 410 -20.68 17.29 -7.44
N LEU A 411 -21.56 18.16 -6.95
CA LEU A 411 -22.84 18.49 -7.59
C LEU A 411 -22.64 19.24 -8.91
N ARG A 412 -21.74 20.24 -8.96
CA ARG A 412 -21.39 20.96 -10.20
C ARG A 412 -20.88 19.98 -11.26
N HIS A 413 -19.93 19.14 -10.88
CA HIS A 413 -19.40 18.11 -11.77
C HIS A 413 -20.48 17.16 -12.28
N TYR A 414 -21.37 16.68 -11.40
CA TYR A 414 -22.45 15.76 -11.77
C TYR A 414 -23.43 16.40 -12.77
N LYS A 415 -23.79 17.67 -12.55
CA LYS A 415 -24.65 18.43 -13.45
C LYS A 415 -24.00 18.67 -14.82
N ASP A 416 -22.74 19.10 -14.83
CA ASP A 416 -22.06 19.51 -16.06
C ASP A 416 -21.69 18.31 -16.95
N ASN A 417 -21.11 17.26 -16.35
CA ASN A 417 -20.61 16.10 -17.09
C ASN A 417 -21.68 15.03 -17.34
N HIS A 418 -22.70 14.94 -16.46
CA HIS A 418 -23.72 13.87 -16.45
C HIS A 418 -25.15 14.43 -16.36
N LYS A 419 -25.45 15.47 -17.15
CA LYS A 419 -26.70 16.26 -17.06
C LYS A 419 -27.99 15.42 -16.97
N LYS A 420 -28.17 14.40 -17.81
CA LYS A 420 -29.44 13.62 -17.80
C LYS A 420 -29.62 12.85 -16.49
N ASN A 421 -28.55 12.21 -16.02
CA ASN A 421 -28.55 11.48 -14.75
C ASN A 421 -28.80 12.45 -13.58
N TYR A 422 -28.20 13.64 -13.62
CA TYR A 422 -28.44 14.70 -12.65
C TYR A 422 -29.91 15.12 -12.62
N CYS A 423 -30.52 15.42 -13.77
CA CYS A 423 -31.94 15.79 -13.84
C CYS A 423 -32.83 14.70 -13.24
N GLN A 424 -32.54 13.43 -13.53
CA GLN A 424 -33.29 12.29 -13.00
C GLN A 424 -33.19 12.20 -11.48
N SER A 425 -31.96 12.26 -10.96
CA SER A 425 -31.73 12.22 -9.51
C SER A 425 -32.35 13.42 -8.80
N GLN A 426 -32.33 14.60 -9.42
CA GLN A 426 -32.95 15.79 -8.84
C GLN A 426 -34.48 15.68 -8.77
N ILE A 427 -35.13 15.10 -9.79
CA ILE A 427 -36.57 14.86 -9.76
C ILE A 427 -36.92 13.82 -8.69
N GLU A 428 -36.21 12.68 -8.66
CA GLU A 428 -36.45 11.64 -7.67
C GLU A 428 -36.26 12.13 -6.23
N GLU A 429 -35.19 12.86 -5.95
CA GLU A 429 -34.93 13.38 -4.61
C GLU A 429 -35.88 14.52 -4.21
N ARG A 430 -36.48 15.24 -5.16
CA ARG A 430 -37.59 16.17 -4.91
C ARG A 430 -38.88 15.44 -4.54
N VAL A 431 -39.14 14.27 -5.12
CA VAL A 431 -40.37 13.50 -4.89
C VAL A 431 -40.32 12.74 -3.57
N TYR A 432 -39.19 12.10 -3.26
CA TYR A 432 -39.11 11.17 -2.14
C TYR A 432 -38.52 11.74 -0.85
N GLU A 433 -38.08 13.00 -0.86
CA GLU A 433 -37.33 13.68 0.22
C GLU A 433 -36.02 12.91 0.59
N PRO A 434 -34.97 13.55 1.14
CA PRO A 434 -34.84 14.90 1.69
C PRO A 434 -34.41 16.00 0.69
N GLY A 435 -34.29 15.67 -0.60
CA GLY A 435 -33.80 16.61 -1.62
C GLY A 435 -32.33 16.44 -1.97
N ILE A 436 -31.97 16.90 -3.17
CA ILE A 436 -30.69 16.58 -3.81
C ILE A 436 -29.47 17.02 -2.99
N PHE A 437 -29.50 18.21 -2.37
CA PHE A 437 -28.38 18.73 -1.59
C PHE A 437 -28.10 17.91 -0.33
N VAL A 438 -29.15 17.59 0.45
CA VAL A 438 -29.04 16.77 1.66
C VAL A 438 -28.58 15.34 1.31
N THR A 439 -29.10 14.79 0.23
CA THR A 439 -28.72 13.47 -0.25
C THR A 439 -27.26 13.45 -0.72
N SER A 440 -26.83 14.43 -1.51
CA SER A 440 -25.46 14.55 -1.97
C SER A 440 -24.48 14.73 -0.82
N GLU A 441 -24.83 15.52 0.18
CA GLU A 441 -24.02 15.69 1.40
C GLU A 441 -23.83 14.37 2.15
N LYS A 442 -24.90 13.57 2.31
CA LYS A 442 -24.82 12.24 2.92
C LYS A 442 -24.00 11.27 2.07
N VAL A 443 -24.11 11.30 0.75
CA VAL A 443 -23.33 10.47 -0.17
C VAL A 443 -21.85 10.83 -0.12
N VAL A 444 -21.49 12.12 -0.16
CA VAL A 444 -20.10 12.59 -0.05
C VAL A 444 -19.49 12.17 1.28
N LYS A 445 -20.18 12.40 2.41
CA LYS A 445 -19.74 11.94 3.73
C LYS A 445 -19.60 10.41 3.81
N MET A 446 -20.49 9.66 3.14
CA MET A 446 -20.39 8.21 3.05
C MET A 446 -19.16 7.77 2.26
N LEU A 447 -18.91 8.35 1.07
CA LEU A 447 -17.76 8.05 0.22
C LEU A 447 -16.45 8.42 0.90
N ALA A 448 -16.39 9.59 1.54
CA ALA A 448 -15.24 10.02 2.34
C ALA A 448 -14.89 9.02 3.45
N LYS A 449 -15.91 8.46 4.13
CA LYS A 449 -15.71 7.39 5.14
C LYS A 449 -15.34 6.02 4.55
N ILE A 450 -15.66 5.73 3.29
CA ILE A 450 -15.24 4.48 2.63
C ILE A 450 -13.78 4.58 2.19
N LEU A 451 -13.40 5.75 1.69
CA LEU A 451 -12.08 6.04 1.15
C LEU A 451 -11.09 6.56 2.20
N ASP A 452 -11.52 6.67 3.46
CA ASP A 452 -10.70 7.15 4.57
C ASP A 452 -10.08 8.55 4.32
N ILE A 453 -10.85 9.45 3.72
CA ILE A 453 -10.40 10.83 3.43
C ILE A 453 -10.14 11.57 4.74
N GLY A 454 -8.95 12.17 4.85
CA GLY A 454 -8.53 12.93 6.02
C GLY A 454 -7.80 12.11 7.09
N LEU A 455 -7.48 10.83 6.84
CA LEU A 455 -6.56 10.09 7.70
C LEU A 455 -5.12 10.59 7.54
N ASP A 456 -4.54 11.09 8.65
CA ASP A 456 -3.13 11.44 8.75
C ASP A 456 -2.63 11.10 10.18
N PRO A 457 -1.65 10.20 10.35
CA PRO A 457 -0.94 9.43 9.33
C PRO A 457 -1.78 8.29 8.71
N PRO A 458 -1.44 7.82 7.49
CA PRO A 458 -2.03 6.61 6.89
C PRO A 458 -1.84 5.37 7.78
N ASP A 459 -2.79 4.43 7.73
CA ASP A 459 -2.78 3.19 8.51
C ASP A 459 -1.64 2.26 8.06
N SER A 460 -0.83 1.77 9.00
CA SER A 460 0.35 0.95 8.74
C SER A 460 0.07 -0.47 8.25
N LYS A 461 -1.18 -0.95 8.33
CA LYS A 461 -1.54 -2.33 7.95
C LYS A 461 -2.48 -2.42 6.76
N LYS A 462 -3.04 -1.31 6.29
CA LYS A 462 -3.98 -1.31 5.17
C LYS A 462 -3.24 -1.41 3.84
N ILE A 463 -3.82 -2.21 2.93
CA ILE A 463 -3.36 -2.48 1.56
C ILE A 463 -4.44 -2.14 0.52
N PHE A 464 -5.51 -1.47 0.96
CA PHE A 464 -6.69 -1.23 0.14
C PHE A 464 -6.51 0.05 -0.68
N TYR A 465 -6.05 -0.09 -1.91
CA TYR A 465 -5.97 1.00 -2.88
C TYR A 465 -6.94 0.78 -4.06
N GLN A 466 -7.20 1.84 -4.81
CA GLN A 466 -8.10 1.95 -5.95
C GLN A 466 -7.28 2.35 -7.18
N PRO A 467 -7.08 1.43 -8.14
CA PRO A 467 -6.32 1.70 -9.38
C PRO A 467 -6.72 2.99 -10.11
N ILE A 468 -8.02 3.29 -10.16
CA ILE A 468 -8.59 4.45 -10.86
C ILE A 468 -8.08 5.79 -10.28
N VAL A 469 -7.65 5.83 -9.01
CA VAL A 469 -7.04 7.03 -8.43
C VAL A 469 -5.79 7.44 -9.22
N PHE A 470 -5.05 6.47 -9.76
CA PHE A 470 -3.82 6.69 -10.52
C PHE A 470 -4.06 6.90 -12.03
N ASN A 471 -5.21 6.48 -12.56
CA ASN A 471 -5.60 6.65 -13.97
C ASN A 471 -6.64 7.76 -14.23
N SER A 472 -6.94 8.58 -13.22
CA SER A 472 -7.96 9.64 -13.35
C SER A 472 -7.36 10.96 -13.79
N SER A 473 -8.01 11.66 -14.72
CA SER A 473 -7.60 13.01 -15.12
C SER A 473 -8.01 14.06 -14.07
N ALA A 474 -7.37 15.23 -14.07
CA ALA A 474 -7.78 16.36 -13.24
C ALA A 474 -9.22 16.84 -13.55
N LYS A 475 -9.69 16.64 -14.78
CA LYS A 475 -11.06 16.98 -15.21
C LYS A 475 -12.10 15.96 -14.74
N ASN A 476 -11.71 14.68 -14.72
CA ASN A 476 -12.55 13.55 -14.32
C ASN A 476 -11.92 12.89 -13.10
N SER A 477 -11.88 13.64 -11.98
CA SER A 477 -11.21 13.14 -10.78
C SER A 477 -11.95 11.91 -10.24
N PHE A 478 -11.19 10.95 -9.71
CA PHE A 478 -11.76 9.70 -9.19
C PHE A 478 -12.93 9.93 -8.23
N PHE A 479 -12.80 10.89 -7.30
CA PHE A 479 -13.84 11.15 -6.31
C PHE A 479 -15.14 11.69 -6.93
N LEU A 480 -15.05 12.64 -7.87
CA LEU A 480 -16.22 13.27 -8.49
C LEU A 480 -16.96 12.32 -9.44
N GLU A 481 -16.21 11.49 -10.17
CA GLU A 481 -16.77 10.45 -11.03
C GLU A 481 -17.37 9.28 -10.22
N LEU A 482 -16.76 8.93 -9.08
CA LEU A 482 -17.32 7.96 -8.14
C LEU A 482 -18.62 8.49 -7.51
N PHE A 483 -18.65 9.77 -7.13
CA PHE A 483 -19.86 10.43 -6.63
C PHE A 483 -20.99 10.38 -7.65
N SER A 484 -20.72 10.76 -8.90
CA SER A 484 -21.72 10.80 -9.97
C SER A 484 -22.36 9.43 -10.20
N ARG A 485 -21.54 8.37 -10.25
CA ARG A 485 -22.02 6.97 -10.37
C ARG A 485 -22.76 6.50 -9.13
N THR A 486 -22.32 6.91 -7.94
CA THR A 486 -22.97 6.57 -6.68
C THR A 486 -24.36 7.22 -6.56
N MET A 487 -24.53 8.45 -7.04
CA MET A 487 -25.82 9.13 -7.11
C MET A 487 -26.78 8.42 -8.07
N TRP A 488 -26.30 7.99 -9.24
CA TRP A 488 -27.11 7.16 -10.15
C TRP A 488 -27.46 5.81 -9.54
N LEU A 489 -26.51 5.14 -8.88
CA LEU A 489 -26.73 3.86 -8.21
C LEU A 489 -27.75 4.00 -7.07
N LEU A 490 -27.73 5.11 -6.32
CA LEU A 490 -28.72 5.40 -5.28
C LEU A 490 -30.15 5.37 -5.84
N SER A 491 -30.40 6.08 -6.95
CA SER A 491 -31.70 6.12 -7.63
C SER A 491 -32.16 4.71 -8.04
N ARG A 492 -31.24 3.89 -8.55
CA ARG A 492 -31.51 2.49 -8.89
C ARG A 492 -31.83 1.64 -7.66
N THR A 493 -31.00 1.67 -6.63
CA THR A 493 -31.18 0.90 -5.39
C THR A 493 -32.48 1.28 -4.68
N ARG A 494 -32.87 2.56 -4.74
CA ARG A 494 -34.16 3.03 -4.20
C ARG A 494 -35.34 2.31 -4.86
N ARG A 495 -35.30 2.15 -6.18
CA ARG A 495 -36.32 1.42 -6.95
C ARG A 495 -36.33 -0.08 -6.64
N GLU A 496 -35.14 -0.69 -6.60
CA GLU A 496 -34.99 -2.13 -6.28
C GLU A 496 -35.53 -2.44 -4.87
N MET A 497 -35.25 -1.57 -3.90
CA MET A 497 -35.77 -1.70 -2.52
C MET A 497 -37.21 -1.18 -2.35
N LYS A 498 -37.82 -0.59 -3.38
CA LYS A 498 -39.14 0.06 -3.34
C LYS A 498 -39.31 1.05 -2.17
N VAL A 499 -38.27 1.84 -1.91
CA VAL A 499 -38.24 2.82 -0.81
C VAL A 499 -38.93 4.11 -1.25
N SER A 500 -40.09 4.38 -0.67
CA SER A 500 -40.90 5.59 -0.96
C SER A 500 -41.01 6.56 0.22
N THR A 501 -40.57 6.17 1.42
CA THR A 501 -40.67 6.97 2.65
C THR A 501 -39.29 7.43 3.13
N ILE A 502 -39.25 8.58 3.80
CA ILE A 502 -38.02 9.10 4.41
C ILE A 502 -37.52 8.24 5.58
N GLU A 503 -38.40 7.48 6.23
CA GLU A 503 -38.06 6.59 7.35
C GLU A 503 -37.15 5.43 6.94
N ASP A 504 -37.32 4.92 5.72
CA ASP A 504 -36.50 3.83 5.17
C ASP A 504 -35.22 4.33 4.47
N TYR A 505 -35.08 5.65 4.29
CA TYR A 505 -33.90 6.27 3.68
C TYR A 505 -32.57 5.87 4.36
N PRO A 506 -32.44 5.78 5.71
CA PRO A 506 -31.22 5.29 6.33
C PRO A 506 -30.88 3.84 5.96
N LYS A 507 -31.88 2.98 5.74
CA LYS A 507 -31.65 1.58 5.28
C LYS A 507 -31.16 1.56 3.84
N LEU A 508 -31.75 2.40 2.98
CA LEU A 508 -31.29 2.62 1.61
C LEU A 508 -29.81 3.05 1.57
N MET A 509 -29.43 4.02 2.39
CA MET A 509 -28.03 4.47 2.49
C MET A 509 -27.08 3.38 2.99
N ARG A 510 -27.52 2.49 3.89
CA ARG A 510 -26.71 1.34 4.33
C ARG A 510 -26.52 0.32 3.21
N ALA A 511 -27.57 0.03 2.44
CA ALA A 511 -27.49 -0.85 1.28
C ALA A 511 -26.52 -0.26 0.23
N LEU A 512 -26.69 1.02 -0.11
CA LEU A 512 -25.81 1.74 -1.04
C LEU A 512 -24.35 1.70 -0.58
N LYS A 513 -24.08 1.99 0.70
CA LYS A 513 -22.73 1.91 1.28
C LYS A 513 -22.12 0.53 1.07
N LYS A 514 -22.90 -0.53 1.24
CA LYS A 514 -22.46 -1.92 1.05
C LYS A 514 -22.19 -2.21 -0.43
N GLN A 515 -23.08 -1.80 -1.34
CA GLN A 515 -22.89 -1.94 -2.79
C GLN A 515 -21.58 -1.28 -3.24
N VAL A 516 -21.37 -0.02 -2.87
CA VAL A 516 -20.14 0.72 -3.23
C VAL A 516 -18.89 0.01 -2.68
N LYS A 517 -18.91 -0.45 -1.41
CA LYS A 517 -17.81 -1.23 -0.86
C LYS A 517 -17.55 -2.53 -1.62
N MET A 518 -18.60 -3.24 -2.02
CA MET A 518 -18.46 -4.48 -2.79
C MET A 518 -17.83 -4.23 -4.17
N VAL A 519 -18.25 -3.16 -4.85
CA VAL A 519 -17.66 -2.75 -6.13
C VAL A 519 -16.19 -2.34 -5.96
N LEU A 520 -15.88 -1.47 -5.01
CA LEU A 520 -14.51 -1.01 -4.80
C LEU A 520 -13.56 -2.13 -4.34
N ASN A 521 -14.07 -3.16 -3.66
CA ASN A 521 -13.29 -4.35 -3.31
C ASN A 521 -12.86 -5.19 -4.51
N LYS A 522 -13.53 -5.06 -5.67
CA LYS A 522 -13.07 -5.69 -6.93
C LYS A 522 -11.88 -4.98 -7.57
N ARG A 523 -11.54 -3.78 -7.10
CA ARG A 523 -10.45 -2.93 -7.63
C ARG A 523 -10.55 -2.73 -9.15
N PRO A 524 -11.65 -2.12 -9.65
CA PRO A 524 -11.77 -1.84 -11.08
C PRO A 524 -10.59 -0.98 -11.56
N LEU A 525 -10.08 -1.26 -12.76
CA LEU A 525 -8.90 -0.59 -13.31
C LEU A 525 -9.24 0.76 -13.95
N ASN A 526 -10.44 0.86 -14.51
CA ASN A 526 -10.92 2.05 -15.22
C ASN A 526 -12.39 2.35 -14.89
N PHE A 527 -12.83 3.54 -15.28
CA PHE A 527 -14.21 3.99 -15.03
C PHE A 527 -15.28 3.16 -15.74
N LYS A 528 -14.95 2.47 -16.85
CA LYS A 528 -15.89 1.60 -17.58
C LYS A 528 -16.15 0.31 -16.81
N GLU A 529 -15.11 -0.31 -16.29
CA GLU A 529 -15.20 -1.45 -15.38
C GLU A 529 -15.94 -1.07 -14.10
N LEU A 530 -15.62 0.09 -13.52
CA LEU A 530 -16.36 0.61 -12.35
C LEU A 530 -17.86 0.73 -12.63
N THR A 531 -18.25 1.32 -13.76
CA THR A 531 -19.66 1.40 -14.16
C THR A 531 -20.25 0.01 -14.35
N THR A 532 -19.57 -0.88 -15.07
CA THR A 532 -20.03 -2.26 -15.33
C THR A 532 -20.26 -3.02 -14.02
N ASP A 533 -19.34 -2.92 -13.08
CA ASP A 533 -19.45 -3.55 -11.77
C ASP A 533 -20.59 -2.97 -10.94
N MET A 534 -20.83 -1.65 -11.00
CA MET A 534 -22.00 -1.02 -10.36
C MET A 534 -23.31 -1.46 -11.04
N THR A 535 -23.31 -1.61 -12.36
CA THR A 535 -24.50 -2.03 -13.13
C THR A 535 -24.87 -3.48 -12.86
N ASN A 536 -23.88 -4.36 -12.69
CA ASN A 536 -24.10 -5.78 -12.43
C ASN A 536 -24.51 -6.06 -10.96
N LEU A 537 -24.31 -5.10 -10.06
CA LEU A 537 -24.53 -5.30 -8.64
C LEU A 537 -25.93 -4.83 -8.20
N ASN A 538 -26.86 -5.77 -8.18
CA ASN A 538 -28.24 -5.55 -7.71
C ASN A 538 -28.33 -5.64 -6.17
N PHE A 539 -29.41 -5.10 -5.62
CA PHE A 539 -29.75 -5.22 -4.20
C PHE A 539 -29.83 -6.69 -3.74
N ASP A 540 -30.29 -7.62 -4.58
CA ASP A 540 -30.33 -9.06 -4.25
C ASP A 540 -28.94 -9.64 -3.97
N ALA A 541 -27.91 -9.17 -4.68
CA ALA A 541 -26.52 -9.57 -4.43
C ALA A 541 -26.03 -9.06 -3.05
N VAL A 542 -26.51 -7.89 -2.62
CA VAL A 542 -26.22 -7.34 -1.29
C VAL A 542 -26.90 -8.17 -0.21
N LEU A 543 -28.17 -8.53 -0.41
CA LEU A 543 -28.92 -9.39 0.51
C LEU A 543 -28.22 -10.74 0.69
N LYS A 544 -27.82 -11.39 -0.41
CA LYS A 544 -27.07 -12.65 -0.38
C LYS A 544 -25.78 -12.51 0.42
N LYS A 545 -24.99 -11.46 0.19
CA LYS A 545 -23.75 -11.23 0.93
C LYS A 545 -23.98 -10.97 2.41
N TRP A 546 -25.04 -10.23 2.78
CA TRP A 546 -25.39 -10.06 4.19
C TRP A 546 -25.80 -11.36 4.85
N GLN A 547 -26.49 -12.23 4.13
CA GLN A 547 -26.84 -13.56 4.63
C GLN A 547 -25.58 -14.42 4.83
N GLU A 548 -24.67 -14.44 3.86
CA GLU A 548 -23.38 -15.14 3.97
C GLU A 548 -22.54 -14.65 5.17
N GLU A 549 -22.48 -13.33 5.40
CA GLU A 549 -21.77 -12.74 6.54
C GLU A 549 -22.41 -13.13 7.88
N LYS A 550 -23.75 -13.11 7.97
CA LYS A 550 -24.46 -13.57 9.16
C LYS A 550 -24.27 -15.05 9.43
N ASP A 551 -24.31 -15.87 8.39
CA ASP A 551 -24.08 -17.32 8.50
C ASP A 551 -22.64 -17.61 8.93
N ALA A 552 -21.67 -16.82 8.48
CA ALA A 552 -20.28 -16.91 8.91
C ALA A 552 -20.09 -16.49 10.39
N GLU A 553 -20.67 -15.36 10.81
CA GLU A 553 -20.66 -14.92 12.20
C GLU A 553 -21.32 -15.97 13.12
N LEU A 554 -22.44 -16.55 12.68
CA LEU A 554 -23.11 -17.63 13.39
C LEU A 554 -22.19 -18.86 13.51
N LYS A 555 -21.51 -19.28 12.43
CA LYS A 555 -20.55 -20.38 12.48
C LYS A 555 -19.41 -20.10 13.46
N GLU A 556 -18.83 -18.91 13.42
CA GLU A 556 -17.76 -18.51 14.34
C GLU A 556 -18.23 -18.55 15.79
N LEU A 557 -19.44 -18.05 16.06
CA LEU A 557 -20.06 -18.13 17.39
C LEU A 557 -20.25 -19.60 17.81
N LEU A 558 -20.80 -20.45 16.94
CA LEU A 558 -20.98 -21.88 17.21
C LEU A 558 -19.65 -22.60 17.48
N GLU A 559 -18.56 -22.17 16.86
CA GLU A 559 -17.24 -22.76 17.07
C GLU A 559 -16.52 -22.23 18.31
N ASN A 560 -16.65 -20.94 18.59
CA ASN A 560 -15.83 -20.25 19.59
C ASN A 560 -16.52 -19.98 20.92
N HIS A 561 -17.86 -20.02 20.97
CA HIS A 561 -18.59 -19.70 22.20
C HIS A 561 -18.34 -20.75 23.31
N PRO A 562 -17.97 -20.33 24.53
CA PRO A 562 -17.51 -21.22 25.60
C PRO A 562 -18.56 -22.26 25.99
N CYS A 563 -19.82 -21.87 26.19
CA CYS A 563 -20.89 -22.81 26.53
C CYS A 563 -21.12 -23.86 25.43
N ILE A 564 -20.87 -23.52 24.17
CA ILE A 564 -21.04 -24.46 23.04
C ILE A 564 -19.86 -25.44 23.00
N LYS A 565 -18.64 -24.97 23.30
CA LYS A 565 -17.46 -25.84 23.46
C LYS A 565 -17.65 -26.83 24.61
N GLU A 566 -18.08 -26.35 25.78
CA GLU A 566 -18.37 -27.19 26.94
C GLU A 566 -19.44 -28.25 26.62
N LEU A 567 -20.54 -27.85 25.97
CA LEU A 567 -21.56 -28.80 25.52
C LEU A 567 -21.00 -29.83 24.53
N ARG A 568 -20.18 -29.41 23.56
CA ARG A 568 -19.52 -30.33 22.61
C ARG A 568 -18.64 -31.34 23.34
N GLU A 569 -17.89 -30.93 24.37
CA GLU A 569 -17.04 -31.82 25.17
C GLU A 569 -17.87 -32.81 26.01
N ILE A 570 -18.96 -32.35 26.65
CA ILE A 570 -19.86 -33.21 27.44
C ILE A 570 -20.46 -34.33 26.58
N TYR A 571 -20.92 -33.99 25.37
CA TYR A 571 -21.56 -34.96 24.47
C TYR A 571 -20.58 -35.73 23.57
N LEU A 572 -19.29 -35.40 23.56
CA LEU A 572 -18.29 -36.03 22.68
C LEU A 572 -18.26 -37.54 22.84
N LYS A 573 -18.18 -38.03 24.08
CA LYS A 573 -18.16 -39.46 24.39
C LYS A 573 -19.45 -40.18 23.97
N GLN A 574 -20.60 -39.54 24.14
CA GLN A 574 -21.89 -40.13 23.74
C GLN A 574 -22.00 -40.19 22.21
N ASN A 575 -21.57 -39.15 21.50
CA ASN A 575 -21.54 -39.11 20.04
C ASN A 575 -20.61 -40.16 19.45
N GLU A 576 -19.42 -40.37 20.04
CA GLU A 576 -18.50 -41.45 19.64
C GLU A 576 -19.13 -42.83 19.81
N GLN A 577 -19.87 -43.06 20.90
CA GLN A 577 -20.59 -44.31 21.12
C GLN A 577 -21.67 -44.53 20.06
N TYR A 578 -22.46 -43.51 19.72
CA TYR A 578 -23.46 -43.62 18.65
C TYR A 578 -22.81 -43.88 17.29
N LEU A 579 -21.69 -43.22 16.99
CA LEU A 579 -20.95 -43.43 15.75
C LEU A 579 -20.35 -44.84 15.68
N PHE A 580 -19.82 -45.35 16.79
CA PHE A 580 -19.36 -46.73 16.92
C PHE A 580 -20.48 -47.73 16.71
N GLN A 581 -21.63 -47.54 17.35
CA GLN A 581 -22.81 -48.40 17.17
C GLN A 581 -23.31 -48.39 15.72
N ASN A 582 -23.33 -47.22 15.07
CA ASN A 582 -23.72 -47.12 13.66
C ASN A 582 -22.75 -47.87 12.76
N ARG A 583 -21.43 -47.63 12.90
CA ARG A 583 -20.39 -48.35 12.14
C ARG A 583 -20.48 -49.86 12.36
N LEU A 584 -20.71 -50.30 13.59
CA LEU A 584 -20.87 -51.71 13.91
C LEU A 584 -22.12 -52.33 13.26
N LYS A 585 -23.22 -51.58 13.16
CA LYS A 585 -24.41 -52.00 12.40
C LYS A 585 -24.10 -52.11 10.90
N THR A 586 -23.41 -51.13 10.31
CA THR A 586 -22.99 -51.17 8.90
C THR A 586 -22.08 -52.37 8.61
N LEU A 587 -21.15 -52.68 9.52
CA LEU A 587 -20.29 -53.86 9.39
C LEU A 587 -21.10 -55.17 9.49
N LYS A 588 -22.12 -55.22 10.36
CA LYS A 588 -23.01 -56.38 10.47
C LYS A 588 -23.90 -56.58 9.24
N THR A 589 -24.35 -55.49 8.60
CA THR A 589 -25.12 -55.57 7.35
C THR A 589 -24.25 -56.02 6.18
N GLY A 590 -22.96 -55.69 6.22
CA GLY A 590 -22.02 -55.96 5.12
C GLY A 590 -22.24 -55.02 3.93
N GLU A 591 -21.18 -54.76 3.16
CA GLU A 591 -21.26 -54.05 1.89
C GLU A 591 -20.63 -54.89 0.77
N ASN A 592 -21.11 -54.71 -0.46
CA ASN A 592 -20.56 -55.39 -1.62
C ASN A 592 -19.23 -54.74 -2.03
N PHE A 593 -18.14 -55.45 -1.78
CA PHE A 593 -16.83 -55.07 -2.29
C PHE A 593 -16.64 -55.65 -3.69
N HIS A 594 -16.31 -54.80 -4.66
CA HIS A 594 -15.94 -55.25 -6.01
C HIS A 594 -14.61 -56.03 -5.93
N ARG A 595 -14.61 -57.30 -6.32
CA ARG A 595 -13.41 -58.12 -6.35
C ARG A 595 -12.53 -57.70 -7.54
N TYR A 596 -11.35 -57.17 -7.26
CA TYR A 596 -10.34 -56.89 -8.29
C TYR A 596 -9.78 -58.23 -8.78
N ILE A 597 -10.08 -58.60 -10.03
CA ILE A 597 -9.51 -59.79 -10.67
C ILE A 597 -8.26 -59.32 -11.42
N ASP A 598 -7.08 -59.65 -10.91
CA ASP A 598 -5.84 -59.44 -11.64
C ASP A 598 -5.92 -60.19 -12.97
N LYS A 599 -5.89 -59.45 -14.08
CA LYS A 599 -5.65 -60.03 -15.41
C LYS A 599 -4.25 -60.65 -15.37
N VAL A 600 -4.19 -61.97 -15.18
CA VAL A 600 -3.02 -62.77 -15.52
C VAL A 600 -2.76 -62.55 -17.01
N LEU A 601 -1.65 -61.88 -17.32
CA LEU A 601 -1.04 -61.81 -18.65
C LEU A 601 -0.78 -63.25 -19.13
N MET A 602 -1.55 -63.68 -20.14
CA MET A 602 -1.08 -64.67 -21.12
C MET A 602 -0.50 -63.93 -22.31
#